data_AF-A0A6N9JKH2-F1
#
_entry.id   AF-A0A6N9JKH2-F1
#
_cell.length_a   1.000
_cell.length_b   1.000
_cell.length_c   1.000
_cell.angle_alpha   90.00
_cell.angle_beta   90.00
_cell.angle_gamma   90.00
#
_symmetry.space_group_name_H-M   'P 1'
#
loop_
_entity.id
_entity.type
_entity.pdbx_description
1 polymer ?
#
loop_
_entity_poly.entity_id
_entity_poly.type
_entity_poly.pdbx_seq_one_letter_code
_entity_poly.pdbx_strand_id
1 'polypeptide(L)'
;MTVDAGVLRGWSKERAELYGKPHLGARYTHDTAYEPTQARCAVCGRRASNCHHVARRSWGKTFRLVTLNGVWELRSPLFALCGSGTTGCHGKFHDGGLRAEWVWRTGAAEEAWWSGTLLREYPPHSPDLYEFGYWAITDRYGNEIIREVK
;
A
#
# COMPACT_ATOMS: atom_id res chain seq x y z
N MET A 1 2.62 9.70 -15.18
CA MET A 1 1.49 10.67 -15.27
C MET A 1 1.63 11.78 -14.23
N THR A 2 1.27 13.01 -14.59
CA THR A 2 1.02 14.12 -13.64
C THR A 2 -0.44 14.09 -13.20
N VAL A 3 -0.68 13.98 -11.89
CA VAL A 3 -2.03 14.01 -11.29
C VAL A 3 -2.32 15.44 -10.83
N ASP A 4 -3.56 15.90 -11.05
CA ASP A 4 -3.97 17.24 -10.63
C ASP A 4 -3.76 17.48 -9.13
N ALA A 5 -3.27 18.66 -8.77
CA ALA A 5 -2.95 19.01 -7.38
C ALA A 5 -4.20 19.07 -6.48
N GLY A 6 -5.36 19.39 -7.04
CA GLY A 6 -6.65 19.37 -6.35
C GLY A 6 -7.07 17.94 -5.98
N VAL A 7 -6.85 16.98 -6.87
CA VAL A 7 -7.06 15.54 -6.59
C VAL A 7 -6.13 15.06 -5.48
N LEU A 8 -4.87 15.51 -5.48
CA LEU A 8 -3.88 15.14 -4.46
C LEU A 8 -4.05 15.89 -3.13
N ARG A 9 -4.88 16.94 -3.08
CA ARG A 9 -5.17 17.74 -1.88
C ARG A 9 -3.90 18.23 -1.17
N GLY A 10 -2.90 18.64 -1.95
CA GLY A 10 -1.62 19.14 -1.45
C GLY A 10 -0.64 18.05 -0.98
N TRP A 11 -0.95 16.77 -1.16
CA TRP A 11 0.02 15.69 -0.92
C TRP A 11 0.87 15.45 -2.17
N SER A 12 2.07 14.91 -1.99
CA SER A 12 2.82 14.36 -3.12
C SER A 12 2.11 13.11 -3.64
N LYS A 13 2.27 12.83 -4.93
CA LYS A 13 1.69 11.64 -5.53
C LYS A 13 2.23 10.37 -4.86
N GLU A 14 3.52 10.30 -4.59
CA GLU A 14 4.18 9.14 -3.95
C GLU A 14 3.56 8.84 -2.59
N ARG A 15 3.22 9.87 -1.81
CA ARG A 15 2.53 9.70 -0.53
C ARG A 15 1.11 9.19 -0.72
N ALA A 16 0.35 9.79 -1.63
CA ALA A 16 -1.06 9.44 -1.85
C ALA A 16 -1.22 8.06 -2.52
N GLU A 17 -0.26 7.66 -3.36
CA GLU A 17 -0.22 6.36 -4.05
C GLU A 17 -0.23 5.17 -3.08
N LEU A 18 0.32 5.37 -1.87
CA LEU A 18 0.36 4.35 -0.82
C LEU A 18 -1.00 4.09 -0.18
N TYR A 19 -2.05 4.84 -0.48
CA TYR A 19 -3.37 4.62 0.07
C TYR A 19 -4.26 3.84 -0.91
N GLY A 20 -5.11 2.95 -0.38
CA GLY A 20 -6.10 2.17 -1.13
C GLY A 20 -5.57 0.95 -1.87
N LYS A 21 -4.24 0.76 -1.94
CA LYS A 21 -3.57 -0.37 -2.59
C LYS A 21 -3.80 -1.69 -1.85
N PRO A 22 -3.62 -2.87 -2.48
CA PRO A 22 -3.89 -4.14 -1.83
C PRO A 22 -2.97 -4.40 -0.64
N HIS A 23 -3.49 -5.16 0.33
CA HIS A 23 -2.70 -5.67 1.44
C HIS A 23 -1.69 -6.72 0.98
N LEU A 24 -0.72 -7.04 1.85
CA LEU A 24 0.19 -8.16 1.66
C LEU A 24 0.18 -9.05 2.90
N GLY A 25 -0.64 -10.10 2.84
CA GLY A 25 -0.73 -11.09 3.91
C GLY A 25 -1.30 -10.58 5.23
N ALA A 26 -2.05 -9.48 5.19
CA ALA A 26 -2.75 -8.91 6.34
C ALA A 26 -4.09 -8.34 5.88
N ARG A 27 -4.97 -8.01 6.81
CA ARG A 27 -6.23 -7.31 6.52
C ARG A 27 -6.69 -6.49 7.72
N TYR A 28 -7.56 -5.51 7.44
CA TYR A 28 -8.42 -4.95 8.47
C TYR A 28 -9.56 -5.93 8.78
N THR A 29 -9.94 -6.06 10.05
CA THR A 29 -11.08 -6.90 10.45
C THR A 29 -12.31 -6.04 10.66
N HIS A 30 -12.27 -5.14 11.65
CA HIS A 30 -13.32 -4.16 11.93
C HIS A 30 -12.72 -2.84 12.42
N ASP A 31 -13.26 -1.72 11.93
CA ASP A 31 -12.79 -0.36 12.25
C ASP A 31 -11.27 -0.22 12.12
N THR A 32 -10.56 -0.09 13.23
CA THR A 32 -9.11 0.12 13.32
C THR A 32 -8.33 -1.15 13.61
N ALA A 33 -9.01 -2.27 13.90
CA ALA A 33 -8.39 -3.56 14.16
C ALA A 33 -7.91 -4.23 12.86
N TYR A 34 -6.84 -5.01 12.98
CA TYR A 34 -6.19 -5.70 11.87
C TYR A 34 -5.48 -6.96 12.33
N GLU A 35 -5.28 -7.88 11.40
CA GLU A 35 -4.65 -9.17 11.66
C GLU A 35 -3.78 -9.63 10.48
N PRO A 36 -2.74 -10.45 10.73
CA PRO A 36 -2.02 -11.13 9.66
C PRO A 36 -2.90 -12.28 9.11
N THR A 37 -2.95 -12.40 7.79
CA THR A 37 -3.64 -13.49 7.09
C THR A 37 -2.68 -14.56 6.57
N GLN A 38 -1.37 -14.36 6.74
CA GLN A 38 -0.35 -15.34 6.38
C GLN A 38 0.67 -15.56 7.52
N ALA A 39 1.23 -16.76 7.60
CA ALA A 39 2.21 -17.12 8.62
C ALA A 39 3.62 -16.59 8.35
N ARG A 40 3.93 -16.15 7.12
CA ARG A 40 5.28 -15.74 6.69
C ARG A 40 5.37 -14.24 6.42
N CYS A 41 6.53 -13.67 6.72
CA CYS A 41 6.86 -12.27 6.51
C CYS A 41 6.85 -11.97 5.02
N ALA A 42 6.10 -10.93 4.65
CA ALA A 42 6.01 -10.39 3.30
C ALA A 42 7.39 -10.14 2.68
N VAL A 43 8.39 -9.74 3.47
CA VAL A 43 9.69 -9.34 2.94
C VAL A 43 10.66 -10.53 2.91
N CYS A 44 10.90 -11.16 4.06
CA CYS A 44 12.01 -12.12 4.21
C CYS A 44 11.58 -13.58 4.41
N GLY A 45 10.29 -13.90 4.40
CA GLY A 45 9.78 -15.28 4.52
C GLY A 45 9.89 -15.95 5.89
N ARG A 46 10.53 -15.30 6.89
CA ARG A 46 10.51 -15.71 8.32
C ARG A 46 9.09 -15.64 8.88
N ARG A 47 8.82 -16.22 10.05
CA ARG A 47 7.49 -16.14 10.69
C ARG A 47 7.02 -14.68 10.84
N ALA A 48 5.82 -14.37 10.32
CA ALA A 48 5.15 -13.10 10.56
C ALA A 48 4.64 -13.05 12.00
N SER A 49 4.78 -11.89 12.63
CA SER A 49 4.41 -11.67 14.03
C SER A 49 3.60 -10.39 14.23
N ASN A 50 3.50 -9.52 13.22
CA ASN A 50 2.78 -8.25 13.34
C ASN A 50 2.31 -7.73 11.97
N CYS A 51 1.38 -6.78 11.98
CA CYS A 51 0.93 -6.03 10.80
C CYS A 51 1.54 -4.63 10.79
N HIS A 52 1.92 -4.16 9.62
CA HIS A 52 2.55 -2.86 9.43
C HIS A 52 1.76 -2.01 8.43
N HIS A 53 1.42 -0.78 8.81
CA HIS A 53 0.83 0.20 7.88
C HIS A 53 1.90 0.70 6.92
N VAL A 54 1.68 0.55 5.62
CA VAL A 54 2.68 0.96 4.62
C VAL A 54 2.85 2.48 4.59
N ALA A 55 1.74 3.22 4.49
CA ALA A 55 1.75 4.67 4.69
C ALA A 55 1.95 5.00 6.18
N ARG A 56 2.80 6.00 6.45
CA ARG A 56 3.13 6.42 7.83
C ARG A 56 1.88 6.89 8.56
N ARG A 57 1.67 6.45 9.80
CA ARG A 57 0.48 6.84 10.58
C ARG A 57 0.37 8.35 10.81
N SER A 58 1.51 9.05 10.92
CA SER A 58 1.55 10.51 11.09
C SER A 58 1.04 11.28 9.86
N TRP A 59 0.91 10.62 8.71
CA TRP A 59 0.34 11.23 7.51
C TRP A 59 -1.21 11.25 7.52
N GLY A 60 -1.84 10.62 8.49
CA GLY A 60 -3.29 10.51 8.58
C GLY A 60 -3.79 9.10 8.28
N LYS A 61 -4.96 8.77 8.86
CA LYS A 61 -5.56 7.44 8.77
C LYS A 61 -6.10 7.14 7.37
N THR A 62 -6.65 8.16 6.70
CA THR A 62 -7.23 8.06 5.36
C THR A 62 -6.71 9.15 4.44
N PHE A 63 -6.80 8.87 3.14
CA PHE A 63 -6.67 9.83 2.06
C PHE A 63 -8.00 9.83 1.29
N ARG A 64 -8.66 10.99 1.23
CA ARG A 64 -9.93 11.15 0.50
C ARG A 64 -9.64 11.51 -0.95
N LEU A 65 -9.85 10.56 -1.85
CA LEU A 65 -9.78 10.77 -3.30
C LEU A 65 -11.14 11.29 -3.80
N VAL A 66 -11.14 12.46 -4.42
CA VAL A 66 -12.34 13.08 -5.02
C VAL A 66 -12.08 13.23 -6.51
N THR A 67 -12.95 12.65 -7.33
CA THR A 67 -12.87 12.68 -8.79
C THR A 67 -14.25 12.91 -9.39
N LEU A 68 -14.33 13.08 -10.70
CA LEU A 68 -15.61 13.11 -11.42
C LEU A 68 -16.37 11.76 -11.35
N ASN A 69 -15.66 10.65 -11.12
CA ASN A 69 -16.25 9.32 -11.06
C ASN A 69 -16.71 8.91 -9.66
N GLY A 70 -16.44 9.72 -8.64
CA GLY A 70 -16.83 9.42 -7.26
C GLY A 70 -15.88 9.93 -6.19
N VAL A 71 -16.19 9.54 -4.96
CA VAL A 71 -15.44 9.89 -3.75
C VAL A 71 -15.11 8.62 -2.97
N TRP A 72 -13.83 8.42 -2.64
CA TRP A 72 -13.37 7.26 -1.89
C TRP A 72 -12.48 7.67 -0.71
N GLU A 73 -12.74 7.09 0.45
CA GLU A 73 -11.85 7.14 1.61
C GLU A 73 -10.87 5.97 1.53
N LEU A 74 -9.63 6.27 1.13
CA LEU A 74 -8.57 5.29 0.97
C LEU A 74 -7.78 5.15 2.26
N ARG A 75 -7.46 3.93 2.70
CA ARG A 75 -6.65 3.67 3.90
C ARG A 75 -5.26 3.18 3.52
N SER A 76 -4.33 3.26 4.47
CA SER A 76 -3.03 2.62 4.34
C SER A 76 -3.19 1.10 4.24
N PRO A 77 -2.57 0.41 3.27
CA PRO A 77 -2.49 -1.04 3.22
C PRO A 77 -1.67 -1.57 4.40
N LEU A 78 -1.74 -2.88 4.58
CA LEU A 78 -1.16 -3.60 5.69
C LEU A 78 -0.28 -4.71 5.15
N PHE A 79 0.93 -4.82 5.67
CA PHE A 79 1.83 -5.94 5.39
C PHE A 79 2.01 -6.80 6.64
N ALA A 80 1.91 -8.12 6.51
CA ALA A 80 2.33 -9.05 7.56
C ALA A 80 3.84 -9.21 7.56
N LEU A 81 4.48 -8.76 8.65
CA LEU A 81 5.94 -8.70 8.78
C LEU A 81 6.42 -9.47 10.01
N CYS A 82 7.69 -9.87 9.97
CA CYS A 82 8.40 -10.32 11.17
C CYS A 82 8.88 -9.13 12.00
N GLY A 83 8.91 -9.33 13.31
CA GLY A 83 9.24 -8.30 14.28
C GLY A 83 8.05 -7.39 14.63
N SER A 84 8.31 -6.46 15.54
CA SER A 84 7.38 -5.44 16.04
C SER A 84 8.18 -4.23 16.53
N GLY A 85 7.60 -3.03 16.46
CA GLY A 85 8.29 -1.80 16.82
C GLY A 85 9.56 -1.62 15.98
N THR A 86 10.72 -1.63 16.61
CA THR A 86 12.03 -1.44 15.94
C THR A 86 12.71 -2.74 15.51
N THR A 87 12.06 -3.89 15.62
CA THR A 87 12.67 -5.21 15.33
C THR A 87 12.20 -5.80 14.01
N GLY A 88 13.04 -6.67 13.41
CA GLY A 88 12.70 -7.42 12.19
C GLY A 88 12.50 -6.53 10.95
N CYS A 89 11.77 -7.05 9.96
CA CYS A 89 11.41 -6.25 8.78
C CYS A 89 10.44 -5.12 9.13
N HIS A 90 9.64 -5.29 10.18
CA HIS A 90 8.79 -4.24 10.72
C HIS A 90 9.62 -3.01 11.12
N GLY A 91 10.68 -3.20 11.90
CA GLY A 91 11.60 -2.13 12.31
C GLY A 91 12.30 -1.45 11.14
N LYS A 92 12.67 -2.23 10.12
CA LYS A 92 13.31 -1.69 8.91
C LYS A 92 12.42 -0.73 8.11
N PHE A 93 11.10 -0.89 8.14
CA PHE A 93 10.22 0.11 7.53
C PHE A 93 10.18 1.41 8.34
N HIS A 94 10.20 1.33 9.67
CA HIS A 94 10.23 2.52 10.54
C HIS A 94 11.53 3.30 10.44
N ASP A 95 12.67 2.61 10.34
CA ASP A 95 13.99 3.25 10.26
C ASP A 95 14.40 3.67 8.84
N GLY A 96 13.54 3.42 7.83
CA GLY A 96 13.81 3.72 6.43
C GLY A 96 14.75 2.74 5.73
N GLY A 97 15.13 1.63 6.38
CA GLY A 97 15.91 0.55 5.78
C GLY A 97 15.15 -0.31 4.77
N LEU A 98 13.81 -0.20 4.74
CA LEU A 98 12.92 -0.72 3.70
C LEU A 98 11.93 0.36 3.29
N ARG A 99 11.70 0.50 1.98
CA ARG A 99 10.67 1.35 1.38
C ARG A 99 9.79 0.50 0.48
N ALA A 100 8.48 0.75 0.51
CA ALA A 100 7.55 0.09 -0.39
C ALA A 100 6.92 1.12 -1.32
N GLU A 101 6.75 0.73 -2.58
CA GLU A 101 6.12 1.52 -3.62
C GLU A 101 5.15 0.63 -4.40
N TRP A 102 4.00 1.18 -4.75
CA TRP A 102 3.11 0.52 -5.70
C TRP A 102 3.54 0.92 -7.10
N VAL A 103 3.84 -0.09 -7.92
CA VAL A 103 4.23 0.10 -9.31
C VAL A 103 3.08 -0.36 -10.18
N TRP A 104 2.52 0.56 -10.96
CA TRP A 104 1.53 0.25 -11.98
C TRP A 104 2.20 -0.43 -13.18
N ARG A 105 1.61 -1.50 -13.70
CA ARG A 105 2.12 -2.20 -14.90
C ARG A 105 1.97 -1.36 -16.16
N THR A 106 0.97 -0.48 -16.20
CA THR A 106 0.71 0.40 -17.35
C THR A 106 0.30 1.80 -16.89
N GLY A 107 0.59 2.80 -17.72
CA GLY A 107 0.10 4.17 -17.48
C GLY A 107 -1.43 4.28 -17.51
N ALA A 108 -2.11 3.42 -18.29
CA ALA A 108 -3.57 3.38 -18.36
C ALA A 108 -4.20 2.89 -17.04
N ALA A 109 -3.58 1.91 -16.36
CA ALA A 109 -4.03 1.46 -15.05
C ALA A 109 -3.84 2.55 -13.99
N GLU A 110 -2.70 3.25 -14.03
CA GLU A 110 -2.43 4.40 -13.17
C GLU A 110 -3.49 5.51 -13.39
N GLU A 111 -3.80 5.82 -14.64
CA GLU A 111 -4.86 6.78 -15.02
C GLU A 111 -6.23 6.36 -14.49
N ALA A 112 -6.59 5.10 -14.69
CA ALA A 112 -7.88 4.57 -14.27
C ALA A 112 -8.03 4.63 -12.74
N TRP A 113 -6.95 4.43 -11.98
CA TRP A 113 -6.96 4.60 -10.53
C TRP A 113 -7.19 6.07 -10.13
N TRP A 114 -6.38 6.99 -10.66
CA TRP A 114 -6.42 8.40 -10.27
C TRP A 114 -7.66 9.14 -10.76
N SER A 115 -8.27 8.67 -11.86
CA SER A 115 -9.58 9.14 -12.31
C SER A 115 -10.75 8.52 -11.52
N GLY A 116 -10.50 7.50 -10.69
CA GLY A 116 -11.54 6.77 -9.96
C GLY A 116 -12.30 5.73 -10.78
N THR A 117 -12.01 5.59 -12.08
CA THR A 117 -12.65 4.56 -12.93
C THR A 117 -12.39 3.16 -12.39
N LEU A 118 -11.13 2.85 -12.07
CA LEU A 118 -10.76 1.52 -11.54
C LEU A 118 -11.40 1.24 -10.17
N LEU A 119 -11.55 2.30 -9.35
CA LEU A 119 -12.15 2.21 -8.02
C LEU A 119 -13.66 1.96 -8.01
N ARG A 120 -14.34 2.07 -9.15
CA ARG A 120 -15.74 1.67 -9.31
C ARG A 120 -15.90 0.16 -9.41
N GLU A 121 -14.90 -0.52 -9.96
CA GLU A 121 -14.91 -1.98 -10.18
C GLU A 121 -14.18 -2.71 -9.05
N TYR A 122 -13.04 -2.15 -8.62
CA TYR A 122 -12.18 -2.73 -7.60
C TYR A 122 -12.16 -1.83 -6.37
N PRO A 123 -12.83 -2.21 -5.28
CA PRO A 123 -12.86 -1.38 -4.08
C PRO A 123 -11.44 -1.23 -3.49
N PRO A 124 -11.22 -0.21 -2.63
CA PRO A 124 -9.96 -0.05 -1.92
C PRO A 124 -9.52 -1.35 -1.24
N HIS A 125 -8.24 -1.66 -1.34
CA HIS A 125 -7.62 -2.90 -0.86
C HIS A 125 -8.02 -4.19 -1.57
N SER A 126 -8.79 -4.13 -2.68
CA SER A 126 -9.10 -5.32 -3.47
C SER A 126 -7.80 -6.05 -3.88
N PRO A 127 -7.69 -7.37 -3.63
CA PRO A 127 -6.53 -8.15 -4.08
C PRO A 127 -6.42 -8.19 -5.60
N ASP A 128 -7.51 -8.02 -6.35
CA ASP A 128 -7.51 -8.03 -7.82
C ASP A 128 -6.72 -6.85 -8.40
N LEU A 129 -6.41 -5.82 -7.60
CA LEU A 129 -5.52 -4.74 -8.00
C LEU A 129 -4.11 -5.23 -8.41
N TYR A 130 -3.69 -6.43 -7.99
CA TYR A 130 -2.43 -7.04 -8.44
C TYR A 130 -2.42 -7.41 -9.94
N GLU A 131 -3.57 -7.46 -10.62
CA GLU A 131 -3.62 -7.58 -12.07
C GLU A 131 -3.04 -6.32 -12.76
N PHE A 132 -3.13 -5.17 -12.09
CA PHE A 132 -2.77 -3.86 -12.64
C PHE A 132 -1.42 -3.33 -12.14
N GLY A 133 -0.85 -3.94 -11.10
CA GLY A 133 0.36 -3.46 -10.46
C GLY A 133 0.95 -4.45 -9.46
N TYR A 134 2.01 -4.03 -8.80
CA TYR A 134 2.70 -4.83 -7.80
C TYR A 134 3.37 -3.95 -6.75
N TRP A 135 3.72 -4.54 -5.62
CA TRP A 135 4.56 -3.87 -4.63
C TRP A 135 6.04 -4.11 -4.96
N ALA A 136 6.79 -3.02 -5.16
CA ALA A 136 8.24 -3.01 -5.13
C ALA A 136 8.69 -2.64 -3.72
N ILE A 137 9.47 -3.51 -3.07
CA ILE A 137 10.05 -3.24 -1.75
C ILE A 137 11.56 -3.17 -1.90
N THR A 138 12.12 -1.98 -1.67
CA THR A 138 13.55 -1.72 -1.86
C THR A 138 14.24 -1.57 -0.50
N ASP A 139 15.40 -2.21 -0.34
CA ASP A 139 16.25 -2.01 0.83
C ASP A 139 17.20 -0.80 0.68
N ARG A 140 17.91 -0.45 1.75
CA ARG A 140 18.87 0.67 1.76
C ARG A 140 20.03 0.53 0.77
N TYR A 141 20.25 -0.65 0.21
CA TYR A 141 21.29 -0.93 -0.78
C TYR A 141 20.75 -0.93 -2.21
N GLY A 142 19.44 -0.70 -2.39
CA GLY A 142 18.79 -0.72 -3.70
C GLY A 142 18.33 -2.11 -4.14
N ASN A 143 18.43 -3.14 -3.28
CA ASN A 143 17.91 -4.45 -3.65
C ASN A 143 16.39 -4.43 -3.63
N GLU A 144 15.77 -4.82 -4.75
CA GLU A 144 14.33 -4.84 -4.90
C GLU A 144 13.74 -6.23 -4.66
N ILE A 145 12.63 -6.27 -3.93
CA ILE A 145 11.82 -7.44 -3.69
C ILE A 145 10.43 -7.17 -4.29
N ILE A 146 10.12 -7.87 -5.38
CA ILE A 146 8.82 -7.77 -6.04
C ILE A 146 7.78 -8.65 -5.34
N ARG A 147 6.59 -8.10 -5.15
CA ARG A 147 5.44 -8.76 -4.57
C ARG A 147 4.20 -8.55 -5.43
N GLU A 148 3.87 -9.60 -6.16
CA GLU A 148 2.74 -9.72 -7.07
C GLU A 148 1.95 -11.00 -6.77
N VAL A 149 0.72 -11.09 -7.25
CA VAL A 149 -0.06 -12.33 -7.25
C VAL A 149 0.43 -13.22 -8.39
N LYS A 150 0.60 -14.52 -8.12
CA LYS A 150 0.84 -15.55 -9.12
C LYS A 150 -0.48 -16.09 -9.65
#